data_AF-A0A0B8Q9J4-F1
#
_entry.id   AF-A0A0B8Q9J4-F1
#
_cell.length_a   1.000
_cell.length_b   1.000
_cell.length_c   1.000
_cell.angle_alpha   90.00
_cell.angle_beta   90.00
_cell.angle_gamma   90.00
#
_symmetry.space_group_name_H-M   'P 1'
#
loop_
_entity.id
_entity.type
_entity.pdbx_description
1 polymer ?
#
loop_
_entity_poly.entity_id
_entity_poly.type
_entity_poly.pdbx_seq_one_letter_code
_entity_poly.pdbx_strand_id
1 'polypeptide(L)'
;MGPQPQTATYSSGETKENYLIENDQKNGPYTKYFMSGVLKEEGSYKDGQIDGFMTTYHENGNKAEVAKLHRGKYIETKSTYDENGNLVFTGPVNSQGRFDGLVLQYDAKGIKQYRSHYKNGVLDGTTQAFNGDGKVTISYEYVNGVPQSLTTLYDLNTGFKREEYQHKNDGANGPFTRFDNKGNIIGKGSYIKGKVDGIYTEYDDGGIKTTTTPYKNGVIEGTQITYYPSGAVFMKQEYHSDQRAKDWNTYYESGERHSEYSFLSDNRFYETQYYKSGKVKLYRTIDADQKLHGELVGFYENGKKKLQGNYSNDVLNGSFTTWHDNGKIEKQLNFSKGKADGVAQSFDYAGILIERTMYTEGTRTGLSYVRELDNAWGFYSNGNIATVLSNATKHGNTVVSSWREGMTAVADDNHAINVSISSSQGGSQEVYFSLYNASRNVCSVESKTPEQKVIKVGNQNIKALRWCHKVGSENVYYYNYVAQTPSGKSYVEKTFKATSGSLKVTLEGQTFGIPTNGFTKQWNSAGGNAL
;
A
#
# COMPACT_ATOMS: atom_id res chain seq x y z
N MET A 1 70.25 -55.76 -29.96
CA MET A 1 71.12 -54.63 -30.34
C MET A 1 70.48 -53.37 -29.81
N GLY A 2 71.22 -52.42 -29.24
CA GLY A 2 70.62 -51.18 -28.74
C GLY A 2 70.04 -50.33 -29.89
N PRO A 3 69.14 -49.37 -29.58
CA PRO A 3 68.49 -48.55 -30.58
C PRO A 3 69.50 -47.86 -31.51
N GLN A 4 69.29 -47.98 -32.83
CA GLN A 4 70.15 -47.37 -33.84
C GLN A 4 69.46 -46.14 -34.47
N PRO A 5 70.10 -44.96 -34.48
CA PRO A 5 69.54 -43.78 -35.12
C PRO A 5 69.53 -43.92 -36.65
N GLN A 6 68.48 -43.37 -37.26
CA GLN A 6 68.24 -43.33 -38.70
C GLN A 6 67.72 -41.97 -39.10
N THR A 7 68.07 -41.56 -40.32
CA THR A 7 67.61 -40.30 -40.91
C THR A 7 67.08 -40.58 -42.32
N ALA A 8 65.81 -40.24 -42.55
CA ALA A 8 65.20 -40.19 -43.87
C ALA A 8 65.26 -38.77 -44.42
N THR A 9 65.53 -38.61 -45.71
CA THR A 9 65.60 -37.32 -46.41
C THR A 9 64.50 -37.18 -47.46
N TYR A 10 64.18 -35.93 -47.82
CA TYR A 10 63.39 -35.60 -49.01
C TYR A 10 64.22 -35.86 -50.28
N SER A 11 63.55 -35.94 -51.43
CA SER A 11 64.22 -36.08 -52.74
C SER A 11 65.16 -34.92 -53.07
N SER A 12 64.93 -33.76 -52.46
CA SER A 12 65.75 -32.55 -52.54
C SER A 12 66.97 -32.57 -51.61
N GLY A 13 67.07 -33.54 -50.69
CA GLY A 13 68.23 -33.78 -49.83
C GLY A 13 68.08 -33.31 -48.38
N GLU A 14 67.07 -32.50 -48.05
CA GLU A 14 66.81 -32.04 -46.68
C GLU A 14 66.28 -33.18 -45.79
N THR A 15 66.55 -33.10 -44.49
CA THR A 15 66.05 -34.07 -43.51
C THR A 15 64.53 -34.07 -43.47
N LYS A 16 63.93 -35.26 -43.59
CA LYS A 16 62.49 -35.50 -43.52
C LYS A 16 62.07 -36.07 -42.17
N GLU A 17 62.81 -37.04 -41.64
CA GLU A 17 62.49 -37.71 -40.38
C GLU A 17 63.77 -38.27 -39.73
N ASN A 18 63.96 -38.02 -38.44
CA ASN A 18 64.92 -38.72 -37.59
C ASN A 18 64.16 -39.68 -36.67
N TYR A 19 64.63 -40.92 -36.54
CA TYR A 19 64.00 -41.94 -35.70
C TYR A 19 65.01 -43.00 -35.26
N LEU A 20 64.62 -43.82 -34.29
CA LEU A 20 65.40 -44.96 -33.82
C LEU A 20 64.81 -46.27 -34.35
N ILE A 21 65.67 -47.22 -34.74
CA ILE A 21 65.30 -48.61 -35.04
C ILE A 21 65.80 -49.52 -33.92
N GLU A 22 64.92 -50.37 -33.40
CA GLU A 22 65.23 -51.47 -32.50
C GLU A 22 64.44 -52.71 -32.95
N ASN A 23 65.11 -53.86 -33.11
CA ASN A 23 64.51 -55.11 -33.61
C ASN A 23 63.73 -54.94 -34.93
N ASP A 24 64.36 -54.28 -35.92
CA ASP A 24 63.79 -54.01 -37.26
C ASP A 24 62.50 -53.18 -37.28
N GLN A 25 62.15 -52.53 -36.16
CA GLN A 25 60.99 -51.66 -36.05
C GLN A 25 61.38 -50.28 -35.49
N LYS A 26 60.60 -49.25 -35.83
CA LYS A 26 60.79 -47.92 -35.22
C LYS A 26 60.44 -48.01 -33.73
N ASN A 27 61.36 -47.62 -32.86
CA ASN A 27 61.17 -47.70 -31.41
C ASN A 27 61.97 -46.60 -30.70
N GLY A 28 61.31 -45.79 -29.87
CA GLY A 28 61.89 -44.62 -29.22
C GLY A 28 61.54 -43.29 -29.90
N PRO A 29 62.16 -42.17 -29.49
CA PRO A 29 61.83 -40.84 -29.99
C PRO A 29 62.02 -40.68 -31.50
N TYR A 30 61.20 -39.84 -32.11
CA TYR A 30 61.35 -39.40 -33.50
C TYR A 30 61.03 -37.91 -33.66
N THR A 31 61.57 -37.34 -34.72
CA THR A 31 61.22 -35.99 -35.20
C THR A 31 61.00 -36.02 -36.71
N LYS A 32 60.02 -35.28 -37.21
CA LYS A 32 59.78 -35.04 -38.64
C LYS A 32 59.92 -33.56 -38.92
N TYR A 33 60.36 -33.21 -40.11
CA TYR A 33 60.59 -31.82 -40.52
C TYR A 33 59.80 -31.48 -41.78
N PHE A 34 59.41 -30.21 -41.91
CA PHE A 34 58.95 -29.64 -43.17
C PHE A 34 60.09 -29.59 -44.19
N MET A 35 59.78 -29.39 -45.47
CA MET A 35 60.81 -29.24 -46.51
C MET A 35 61.69 -28.00 -46.28
N SER A 36 61.15 -27.00 -45.57
CA SER A 36 61.87 -25.82 -45.08
C SER A 36 62.89 -26.11 -43.96
N GLY A 37 62.89 -27.33 -43.40
CA GLY A 37 63.74 -27.73 -42.28
C GLY A 37 63.18 -27.41 -40.89
N VAL A 38 62.02 -26.76 -40.81
CA VAL A 38 61.32 -26.50 -39.53
C VAL A 38 60.76 -27.80 -38.97
N LEU A 39 60.79 -27.99 -37.65
CA LEU A 39 60.20 -29.16 -36.99
C LEU A 39 58.70 -29.21 -37.29
N LYS A 40 58.22 -30.36 -37.75
CA LYS A 40 56.82 -30.60 -38.14
C LYS A 40 56.07 -31.43 -37.12
N GLU A 41 56.73 -32.42 -36.56
CA GLU A 41 56.13 -33.38 -35.63
C GLU A 41 57.23 -34.02 -34.78
N GLU A 42 56.97 -34.23 -33.50
CA GLU A 42 57.80 -35.03 -32.61
C GLU A 42 56.95 -35.97 -31.77
N GLY A 43 57.53 -37.10 -31.38
CA GLY A 43 56.86 -38.09 -30.55
C GLY A 43 57.74 -39.29 -30.28
N SER A 44 57.12 -40.41 -29.93
CA SER A 44 57.81 -41.69 -29.75
C SER A 44 57.10 -42.80 -30.52
N TYR A 45 57.89 -43.69 -31.11
CA TYR A 45 57.41 -44.95 -31.65
C TYR A 45 57.55 -46.06 -30.60
N LYS A 46 56.63 -47.01 -30.63
CA LYS A 46 56.72 -48.30 -29.96
C LYS A 46 56.21 -49.36 -30.94
N ASP A 47 57.03 -50.38 -31.19
CA ASP A 47 56.72 -51.48 -32.11
C ASP A 47 56.22 -50.99 -33.50
N GLY A 48 56.87 -49.94 -34.02
CA GLY A 48 56.55 -49.33 -35.32
C GLY A 48 55.36 -48.38 -35.35
N GLN A 49 54.65 -48.16 -34.23
CA GLN A 49 53.47 -47.28 -34.14
C GLN A 49 53.71 -46.13 -33.18
N ILE A 50 53.06 -44.98 -33.40
CA ILE A 50 53.20 -43.83 -32.48
C ILE A 50 52.54 -44.20 -31.14
N ASP A 51 53.28 -44.05 -30.05
CA ASP A 51 52.82 -44.39 -28.70
C ASP A 51 53.41 -43.40 -27.70
N GLY A 52 52.55 -42.76 -26.91
CA GLY A 52 52.89 -41.65 -26.02
C GLY A 52 52.40 -40.31 -26.53
N PHE A 53 53.05 -39.23 -26.08
CA PHE A 53 52.70 -37.88 -26.53
C PHE A 53 53.24 -37.60 -27.93
N MET A 54 52.41 -36.95 -28.74
CA MET A 54 52.74 -36.42 -30.05
C MET A 54 52.50 -34.92 -30.02
N THR A 55 53.49 -34.17 -30.51
CA THR A 55 53.36 -32.72 -30.74
C THR A 55 53.56 -32.47 -32.23
N THR A 56 52.64 -31.75 -32.87
CA THR A 56 52.83 -31.22 -34.22
C THR A 56 53.07 -29.72 -34.15
N TYR A 57 53.65 -29.17 -35.20
CA TYR A 57 54.04 -27.77 -35.29
C TYR A 57 53.55 -27.14 -36.58
N HIS A 58 53.22 -25.86 -36.52
CA HIS A 58 53.03 -25.00 -37.67
C HIS A 58 54.37 -24.73 -38.36
N GLU A 59 54.36 -24.31 -39.61
CA GLU A 59 55.60 -24.05 -40.37
C GLU A 59 56.40 -22.85 -39.83
N ASN A 60 55.79 -22.02 -38.97
CA ASN A 60 56.50 -20.97 -38.22
C ASN A 60 57.18 -21.46 -36.93
N GLY A 61 57.10 -22.76 -36.62
CA GLY A 61 57.72 -23.40 -35.46
C GLY A 61 56.89 -23.39 -34.19
N ASN A 62 55.73 -22.72 -34.15
CA ASN A 62 54.82 -22.80 -33.01
C ASN A 62 54.09 -24.14 -33.00
N LYS A 63 53.71 -24.62 -31.80
CA LYS A 63 52.90 -25.86 -31.68
C LYS A 63 51.60 -25.69 -32.44
N ALA A 64 51.16 -26.75 -33.11
CA ALA A 64 49.86 -26.82 -33.79
C ALA A 64 48.92 -27.77 -33.05
N GLU A 65 49.43 -28.90 -32.56
CA GLU A 65 48.64 -29.90 -31.84
C GLU A 65 49.49 -30.59 -30.78
N VAL A 66 48.86 -30.94 -29.66
CA VAL A 66 49.40 -31.87 -28.67
C VAL A 66 48.33 -32.91 -28.39
N ALA A 67 48.67 -34.18 -28.55
CA ALA A 67 47.79 -35.30 -28.30
C ALA A 67 48.55 -36.50 -27.72
N LYS A 68 47.82 -37.40 -27.07
CA LYS A 68 48.35 -38.70 -26.65
C LYS A 68 47.84 -39.79 -27.57
N LEU A 69 48.73 -40.67 -28.01
CA LEU A 69 48.38 -41.80 -28.86
C LEU A 69 48.82 -43.10 -28.19
N HIS A 70 48.06 -44.16 -28.42
CA HIS A 70 48.46 -45.52 -28.09
C HIS A 70 48.24 -46.39 -29.33
N ARG A 71 49.29 -47.08 -29.78
CA ARG A 71 49.24 -47.89 -31.01
C ARG A 71 48.68 -47.11 -32.22
N GLY A 72 49.18 -45.89 -32.42
CA GLY A 72 48.81 -45.00 -33.52
C GLY A 72 47.38 -44.44 -33.46
N LYS A 73 46.61 -44.70 -32.39
CA LYS A 73 45.25 -44.17 -32.20
C LYS A 73 45.26 -43.11 -31.11
N TYR A 74 44.50 -42.05 -31.33
CA TYR A 74 44.30 -41.01 -30.31
C TYR A 74 43.63 -41.59 -29.06
N ILE A 75 44.14 -41.18 -27.90
CA ILE A 75 43.58 -41.50 -26.60
C ILE A 75 43.52 -40.23 -25.75
N GLU A 76 42.57 -40.17 -24.82
CA GLU A 76 42.39 -39.06 -23.88
C GLU A 76 42.07 -37.73 -24.58
N THR A 77 42.96 -36.74 -24.47
CA THR A 77 42.72 -35.35 -24.85
C THR A 77 43.62 -34.91 -26.00
N LYS A 78 43.06 -34.01 -26.80
CA LYS A 78 43.76 -33.28 -27.85
C LYS A 78 43.66 -31.79 -27.57
N SER A 79 44.77 -31.09 -27.70
CA SER A 79 44.87 -29.63 -27.63
C SER A 79 45.39 -29.09 -28.96
N THR A 80 44.74 -28.08 -29.52
CA THR A 80 45.15 -27.44 -30.78
C THR A 80 45.47 -25.98 -30.56
N TYR A 81 46.43 -25.46 -31.30
CA TYR A 81 46.98 -24.12 -31.14
C TYR A 81 46.95 -23.36 -32.47
N ASP A 82 46.79 -22.04 -32.42
CA ASP A 82 46.88 -21.17 -33.60
C ASP A 82 48.34 -20.94 -34.03
N GLU A 83 48.55 -20.26 -35.15
CA GLU A 83 49.89 -19.93 -35.64
C GLU A 83 50.69 -19.02 -34.67
N ASN A 84 50.03 -18.32 -33.76
CA ASN A 84 50.70 -17.51 -32.73
C ASN A 84 51.05 -18.33 -31.47
N GLY A 85 50.68 -19.62 -31.43
CA GLY A 85 50.89 -20.51 -30.30
C GLY A 85 49.81 -20.40 -29.20
N ASN A 86 48.70 -19.70 -29.45
CA ASN A 86 47.60 -19.61 -28.50
C ASN A 86 46.76 -20.89 -28.55
N LEU A 87 46.37 -21.41 -27.38
CA LEU A 87 45.46 -22.56 -27.30
C LEU A 87 44.10 -22.16 -27.88
N VAL A 88 43.59 -22.94 -28.84
CA VAL A 88 42.28 -22.69 -29.49
C VAL A 88 41.23 -23.68 -29.00
N PHE A 89 41.54 -24.97 -29.03
CA PHE A 89 40.64 -26.03 -28.57
C PHE A 89 41.36 -27.01 -27.65
N THR A 90 40.63 -27.53 -26.66
CA THR A 90 41.07 -28.70 -25.91
C THR A 90 39.88 -29.55 -25.49
N GLY A 91 40.02 -30.87 -25.54
CA GLY A 91 38.96 -31.78 -25.13
C GLY A 91 39.24 -33.23 -25.48
N PRO A 92 38.36 -34.15 -25.05
CA PRO A 92 38.45 -35.57 -25.33
C PRO A 92 38.26 -35.85 -26.83
N VAL A 93 38.94 -36.89 -27.33
CA VAL A 93 38.86 -37.33 -28.73
C VAL A 93 38.59 -38.83 -28.83
N ASN A 94 37.90 -39.24 -29.89
CA ASN A 94 37.77 -40.65 -30.25
C ASN A 94 39.06 -41.18 -30.90
N SER A 95 39.11 -42.47 -31.21
CA SER A 95 40.32 -43.12 -31.77
C SER A 95 40.78 -42.57 -33.13
N GLN A 96 39.94 -41.79 -33.82
CA GLN A 96 40.27 -41.11 -35.08
C GLN A 96 40.78 -39.68 -34.87
N GLY A 97 40.91 -39.21 -33.62
CA GLY A 97 41.32 -37.85 -33.30
C GLY A 97 40.20 -36.81 -33.45
N ARG A 98 38.94 -37.24 -33.64
CA ARG A 98 37.78 -36.34 -33.69
C ARG A 98 37.32 -36.07 -32.26
N PHE A 99 36.96 -34.82 -31.96
CA PHE A 99 36.45 -34.49 -30.62
C PHE A 99 35.18 -35.29 -30.30
N ASP A 100 35.14 -35.87 -29.10
CA ASP A 100 34.07 -36.75 -28.65
C ASP A 100 33.91 -36.61 -27.13
N GLY A 101 32.99 -35.73 -26.72
CA GLY A 101 32.79 -35.26 -25.36
C GLY A 101 32.86 -33.73 -25.24
N LEU A 102 33.20 -33.24 -24.04
CA LEU A 102 33.16 -31.81 -23.70
C LEU A 102 34.44 -31.08 -24.14
N VAL A 103 34.31 -30.16 -25.12
CA VAL A 103 35.42 -29.38 -25.67
C VAL A 103 35.35 -27.93 -25.22
N LEU A 104 36.50 -27.36 -24.86
CA LEU A 104 36.66 -25.95 -24.54
C LEU A 104 37.29 -25.22 -25.71
N GLN A 105 36.77 -24.03 -26.01
CA GLN A 105 37.32 -23.11 -27.01
C GLN A 105 37.76 -21.80 -26.35
N TYR A 106 38.91 -21.29 -26.77
CA TYR A 106 39.50 -20.05 -26.27
C TYR A 106 39.72 -19.05 -27.41
N ASP A 107 39.76 -17.76 -27.07
CA ASP A 107 40.20 -16.72 -28.00
C ASP A 107 41.73 -16.54 -27.97
N ALA A 108 42.24 -15.64 -28.83
CA ALA A 108 43.66 -15.31 -28.92
C ALA A 108 44.26 -14.70 -27.64
N LYS A 109 43.44 -14.29 -26.66
CA LYS A 109 43.89 -13.81 -25.35
C LYS A 109 43.87 -14.92 -24.29
N GLY A 110 43.50 -16.15 -24.66
CA GLY A 110 43.34 -17.27 -23.74
C GLY A 110 42.06 -17.21 -22.90
N ILE A 111 41.12 -16.32 -23.22
CA ILE A 111 39.83 -16.24 -22.53
C ILE A 111 38.92 -17.33 -23.11
N LYS A 112 38.29 -18.10 -22.23
CA LYS A 112 37.33 -19.15 -22.63
C LYS A 112 36.12 -18.50 -23.30
N GLN A 113 35.88 -18.86 -24.55
CA GLN A 113 34.75 -18.37 -25.35
C GLN A 113 33.58 -19.35 -25.30
N TYR A 114 33.87 -20.65 -25.48
CA TYR A 114 32.82 -21.68 -25.55
C TYR A 114 33.15 -22.96 -24.79
N ARG A 115 32.09 -23.66 -24.39
CA ARG A 115 32.09 -25.04 -23.92
C ARG A 115 31.02 -25.79 -24.69
N SER A 116 31.43 -26.76 -25.51
CA SER A 116 30.56 -27.45 -26.45
C SER A 116 30.67 -28.96 -26.30
N HIS A 117 29.53 -29.65 -26.38
CA HIS A 117 29.51 -31.11 -26.48
C HIS A 117 29.67 -31.54 -27.94
N TYR A 118 30.59 -32.47 -28.16
CA TYR A 118 30.82 -33.09 -29.45
C TYR A 118 30.53 -34.58 -29.37
N LYS A 119 30.04 -35.14 -30.47
CA LYS A 119 29.96 -36.57 -30.70
C LYS A 119 30.56 -36.88 -32.06
N ASN A 120 31.62 -37.69 -32.09
CA ASN A 120 32.33 -38.05 -33.34
C ASN A 120 32.75 -36.84 -34.23
N GLY A 121 33.10 -35.71 -33.61
CA GLY A 121 33.55 -34.50 -34.29
C GLY A 121 32.47 -33.52 -34.71
N VAL A 122 31.18 -33.81 -34.45
CA VAL A 122 30.07 -32.87 -34.68
C VAL A 122 29.46 -32.40 -33.37
N LEU A 123 28.92 -31.18 -33.33
CA LEU A 123 28.23 -30.65 -32.14
C LEU A 123 27.00 -31.51 -31.83
N ASP A 124 26.89 -32.04 -30.62
CA ASP A 124 25.76 -32.87 -30.20
C ASP A 124 25.55 -32.69 -28.70
N GLY A 125 24.49 -31.97 -28.33
CA GLY A 125 24.20 -31.46 -26.99
C GLY A 125 24.44 -29.95 -26.84
N THR A 126 24.62 -29.51 -25.60
CA THR A 126 24.67 -28.08 -25.27
C THR A 126 26.01 -27.44 -25.63
N THR A 127 25.94 -26.27 -26.27
CA THR A 127 27.03 -25.29 -26.41
C THR A 127 26.75 -24.07 -25.55
N GLN A 128 27.70 -23.69 -24.70
CA GLN A 128 27.61 -22.52 -23.82
C GLN A 128 28.68 -21.50 -24.17
N ALA A 129 28.28 -20.23 -24.25
CA ALA A 129 29.21 -19.12 -24.41
C ALA A 129 29.48 -18.46 -23.05
N PHE A 130 30.70 -17.96 -22.87
CA PHE A 130 31.13 -17.27 -21.66
C PHE A 130 31.41 -15.78 -21.93
N ASN A 131 31.22 -14.93 -20.92
CA ASN A 131 31.73 -13.55 -20.95
C ASN A 131 33.22 -13.50 -20.52
N GLY A 132 33.80 -12.30 -20.51
CA GLY A 132 35.20 -12.09 -20.09
C GLY A 132 35.51 -12.50 -18.65
N ASP A 133 34.50 -12.57 -17.77
CA ASP A 133 34.63 -13.03 -16.39
C ASP A 133 34.48 -14.56 -16.24
N GLY A 134 34.30 -15.28 -17.35
CA GLY A 134 34.09 -16.72 -17.36
C GLY A 134 32.69 -17.17 -16.91
N LYS A 135 31.69 -16.28 -16.91
CA LYS A 135 30.29 -16.60 -16.62
C LYS A 135 29.54 -16.96 -17.89
N VAL A 136 28.66 -17.96 -17.82
CA VAL A 136 27.82 -18.36 -18.96
C VAL A 136 26.82 -17.25 -19.27
N THR A 137 26.73 -16.84 -20.54
CA THR A 137 25.82 -15.79 -21.02
C THR A 137 24.62 -16.37 -21.75
N ILE A 138 24.88 -17.39 -22.58
CA ILE A 138 23.90 -18.00 -23.47
C ILE A 138 24.26 -19.47 -23.71
N SER A 139 23.25 -20.30 -23.93
CA SER A 139 23.43 -21.67 -24.42
C SER A 139 22.52 -22.00 -25.60
N TYR A 140 23.01 -22.89 -26.44
CA TYR A 140 22.37 -23.44 -27.63
C TYR A 140 22.35 -24.96 -27.53
N GLU A 141 21.32 -25.59 -28.05
CA GLU A 141 21.24 -27.04 -28.17
C GLU A 141 21.52 -27.48 -29.61
N TYR A 142 22.28 -28.56 -29.78
CA TYR A 142 22.56 -29.18 -31.08
C TYR A 142 22.18 -30.65 -31.05
N VAL A 143 21.71 -31.18 -32.18
CA VAL A 143 21.53 -32.62 -32.37
C VAL A 143 22.20 -33.00 -33.69
N ASN A 144 23.24 -33.84 -33.63
CA ASN A 144 24.03 -34.26 -34.81
C ASN A 144 24.49 -33.10 -35.71
N GLY A 145 24.98 -32.02 -35.12
CA GLY A 145 25.45 -30.82 -35.81
C GLY A 145 24.35 -29.84 -36.22
N VAL A 146 23.07 -30.19 -36.03
CA VAL A 146 21.94 -29.34 -36.38
C VAL A 146 21.55 -28.49 -35.17
N PRO A 147 21.64 -27.14 -35.25
CA PRO A 147 21.18 -26.27 -34.18
C PRO A 147 19.71 -26.49 -33.95
N GLN A 148 19.36 -26.86 -32.72
CA GLN A 148 17.99 -26.82 -32.26
C GLN A 148 17.59 -25.37 -32.08
N SER A 149 16.31 -25.08 -32.29
CA SER A 149 15.77 -23.73 -32.15
C SER A 149 15.79 -23.20 -30.71
N LEU A 150 16.26 -23.97 -29.73
CA LEU A 150 16.21 -23.62 -28.32
C LEU A 150 17.44 -22.80 -27.90
N THR A 151 17.18 -21.60 -27.40
CA THR A 151 18.18 -20.71 -26.81
C THR A 151 17.86 -20.48 -25.34
N THR A 152 18.87 -20.58 -24.47
CA THR A 152 18.76 -20.20 -23.06
C THR A 152 19.68 -19.04 -22.74
N LEU A 153 19.14 -18.00 -22.12
CA LEU A 153 19.88 -16.84 -21.61
C LEU A 153 20.04 -16.97 -20.10
N TYR A 154 21.19 -16.54 -19.60
CA TYR A 154 21.52 -16.58 -18.17
C TYR A 154 21.63 -15.18 -17.58
N ASP A 155 21.28 -15.06 -16.30
CA ASP A 155 21.52 -13.87 -15.49
C ASP A 155 22.98 -13.85 -15.03
N LEU A 156 23.69 -12.74 -15.27
CA LEU A 156 25.14 -12.65 -15.01
C LEU A 156 25.47 -12.51 -13.52
N ASN A 157 24.52 -12.13 -12.68
CA ASN A 157 24.75 -11.97 -11.25
C ASN A 157 24.60 -13.31 -10.52
N THR A 158 23.58 -14.06 -10.89
CA THR A 158 23.19 -15.29 -10.19
C THR A 158 23.56 -16.59 -10.92
N GLY A 159 23.73 -16.54 -12.23
CA GLY A 159 23.97 -17.72 -13.07
C GLY A 159 22.73 -18.57 -13.34
N PHE A 160 21.55 -18.20 -12.82
CA PHE A 160 20.30 -18.87 -13.18
C PHE A 160 19.87 -18.52 -14.60
N LYS A 161 19.02 -19.38 -15.18
CA LYS A 161 18.32 -19.04 -16.43
C LYS A 161 17.52 -17.76 -16.18
N ARG A 162 17.50 -16.85 -17.14
CA ARG A 162 16.61 -15.67 -17.14
C ARG A 162 15.49 -15.82 -18.17
N GLU A 163 15.79 -16.45 -19.30
CA GLU A 163 14.84 -16.65 -20.38
C GLU A 163 15.26 -17.84 -21.25
N GLU A 164 14.29 -18.60 -21.73
CA GLU A 164 14.46 -19.71 -22.66
C GLU A 164 13.43 -19.56 -23.78
N TYR A 165 13.82 -19.66 -25.05
CA TYR A 165 12.92 -19.41 -26.17
C TYR A 165 13.30 -20.17 -27.44
N GLN A 166 12.32 -20.32 -28.34
CA GLN A 166 12.52 -20.93 -29.66
C GLN A 166 12.81 -19.89 -30.76
N HIS A 167 13.63 -20.27 -31.75
CA HIS A 167 13.92 -19.52 -32.97
C HIS A 167 13.33 -20.18 -34.23
N LYS A 168 12.94 -19.38 -35.22
CA LYS A 168 12.59 -19.84 -36.58
C LYS A 168 12.92 -18.75 -37.59
N ASN A 169 13.66 -19.10 -38.65
CA ASN A 169 14.06 -18.21 -39.75
C ASN A 169 14.66 -16.88 -39.24
N ASP A 170 15.86 -16.96 -38.68
CA ASP A 170 16.76 -15.85 -38.31
C ASP A 170 16.34 -14.96 -37.12
N GLY A 171 15.36 -15.38 -36.30
CA GLY A 171 14.98 -14.64 -35.09
C GLY A 171 14.16 -15.43 -34.08
N ALA A 172 13.89 -14.83 -32.92
CA ALA A 172 13.04 -15.42 -31.88
C ALA A 172 11.60 -15.57 -32.41
N ASN A 173 11.11 -16.81 -32.44
CA ASN A 173 9.81 -17.16 -32.99
C ASN A 173 9.34 -18.49 -32.39
N GLY A 174 8.22 -18.45 -31.68
CA GLY A 174 7.70 -19.58 -30.92
C GLY A 174 7.67 -19.31 -29.40
N PRO A 175 7.43 -20.35 -28.59
CA PRO A 175 7.22 -20.20 -27.16
C PRO A 175 8.49 -19.74 -26.44
N PHE A 176 8.29 -18.97 -25.37
CA PHE A 176 9.34 -18.60 -24.42
C PHE A 176 8.89 -18.77 -22.97
N THR A 177 9.87 -18.96 -22.08
CA THR A 177 9.70 -18.99 -20.63
C THR A 177 10.70 -18.02 -20.00
N ARG A 178 10.24 -17.22 -19.02
CA ARG A 178 11.07 -16.31 -18.22
C ARG A 178 11.17 -16.79 -16.79
N PHE A 179 12.31 -16.52 -16.20
CA PHE A 179 12.67 -16.99 -14.87
C PHE A 179 13.15 -15.83 -13.98
N ASP A 180 12.89 -15.91 -12.68
CA ASP A 180 13.46 -15.00 -11.69
C ASP A 180 14.94 -15.33 -11.38
N ASN A 181 15.52 -14.55 -10.48
CA ASN A 181 16.91 -14.72 -10.02
C ASN A 181 17.12 -15.91 -9.06
N LYS A 182 16.10 -16.76 -8.87
CA LYS A 182 16.15 -18.03 -8.12
C LYS A 182 15.83 -19.23 -9.04
N GLY A 183 15.53 -18.99 -10.31
CA GLY A 183 15.16 -20.01 -11.30
C GLY A 183 13.67 -20.39 -11.30
N ASN A 184 12.80 -19.67 -10.60
CA ASN A 184 11.36 -19.89 -10.65
C ASN A 184 10.77 -19.28 -11.92
N ILE A 185 9.74 -19.90 -12.48
CA ILE A 185 9.06 -19.38 -13.67
C ILE A 185 8.21 -18.16 -13.27
N ILE A 186 8.44 -17.03 -13.93
CA ILE A 186 7.69 -15.79 -13.73
C ILE A 186 6.88 -15.37 -14.96
N GLY A 187 7.13 -16.00 -16.12
CA GLY A 187 6.47 -15.63 -17.35
C GLY A 187 6.49 -16.71 -18.42
N LYS A 188 5.42 -16.81 -19.20
CA LYS A 188 5.33 -17.65 -20.40
C LYS A 188 4.60 -16.91 -21.51
N GLY A 189 5.06 -17.04 -22.74
CA GLY A 189 4.42 -16.42 -23.90
C GLY A 189 4.96 -16.97 -25.20
N SER A 190 4.76 -16.23 -26.29
CA SER A 190 5.33 -16.54 -27.59
C SER A 190 5.89 -15.30 -28.26
N TYR A 191 6.95 -15.49 -29.05
CA TYR A 191 7.51 -14.47 -29.92
C TYR A 191 7.05 -14.68 -31.36
N ILE A 192 6.77 -13.60 -32.08
CA ILE A 192 6.70 -13.54 -33.54
C ILE A 192 7.66 -12.45 -34.00
N LYS A 193 8.69 -12.81 -34.77
CA LYS A 193 9.75 -11.90 -35.24
C LYS A 193 10.38 -11.08 -34.10
N GLY A 194 10.66 -11.72 -32.97
CA GLY A 194 11.27 -11.08 -31.79
C GLY A 194 10.34 -10.25 -30.92
N LYS A 195 9.05 -10.13 -31.27
CA LYS A 195 8.06 -9.38 -30.48
C LYS A 195 7.09 -10.34 -29.80
N VAL A 196 6.71 -10.04 -28.55
CA VAL A 196 5.69 -10.84 -27.85
C VAL A 196 4.39 -10.76 -28.64
N ASP A 197 3.77 -11.91 -28.89
CA ASP A 197 2.53 -12.02 -29.63
C ASP A 197 1.69 -13.17 -29.06
N GLY A 198 0.37 -12.96 -28.96
CA GLY A 198 -0.54 -13.84 -28.24
C GLY A 198 -0.61 -13.54 -26.74
N ILE A 199 -1.02 -14.52 -25.95
CA ILE A 199 -1.20 -14.35 -24.51
C ILE A 199 0.14 -14.52 -23.78
N TYR A 200 0.59 -13.46 -23.13
CA TYR A 200 1.65 -13.52 -22.14
C TYR A 200 1.04 -13.78 -20.76
N THR A 201 1.55 -14.77 -20.05
CA THR A 201 1.08 -15.18 -18.71
C THR A 201 2.18 -14.95 -17.69
N GLU A 202 1.86 -14.28 -16.60
CA GLU A 202 2.76 -14.01 -15.48
C GLU A 202 2.39 -14.86 -14.26
N TYR A 203 3.39 -15.16 -13.45
CA TYR A 203 3.28 -16.00 -12.25
C TYR A 203 3.96 -15.33 -11.06
N ASP A 204 3.47 -15.58 -9.84
CA ASP A 204 4.17 -15.20 -8.61
C ASP A 204 5.29 -16.20 -8.24
N ASP A 205 5.94 -15.99 -7.09
CA ASP A 205 7.03 -16.83 -6.59
C ASP A 205 6.58 -18.25 -6.19
N GLY A 206 5.28 -18.45 -5.94
CA GLY A 206 4.65 -19.75 -5.73
C GLY A 206 4.27 -20.47 -7.02
N GLY A 207 4.50 -19.86 -8.19
CA GLY A 207 4.07 -20.38 -9.49
C GLY A 207 2.57 -20.24 -9.74
N ILE A 208 1.87 -19.43 -8.94
CA ILE A 208 0.46 -19.14 -9.13
C ILE A 208 0.32 -18.08 -10.22
N LYS A 209 -0.59 -18.32 -11.16
CA LYS A 209 -0.88 -17.41 -12.26
C LYS A 209 -1.46 -16.10 -11.72
N THR A 210 -0.82 -14.97 -12.01
CA THR A 210 -1.23 -13.65 -11.52
C THR A 210 -1.90 -12.80 -12.58
N THR A 211 -1.38 -12.83 -13.82
CA THR A 211 -1.86 -11.95 -14.90
C THR A 211 -1.77 -12.64 -16.26
N THR A 212 -2.73 -12.33 -17.14
CA THR A 212 -2.62 -12.61 -18.58
C THR A 212 -2.83 -11.34 -19.36
N THR A 213 -1.90 -11.07 -20.28
CA THR A 213 -1.88 -9.86 -21.10
C THR A 213 -1.85 -10.27 -22.58
N PRO A 214 -2.85 -9.86 -23.37
CA PRO A 214 -2.87 -10.12 -24.81
C PRO A 214 -1.95 -9.15 -25.54
N TYR A 215 -1.01 -9.69 -26.31
CA TYR A 215 -0.12 -8.92 -27.16
C TYR A 215 -0.40 -9.16 -28.64
N LYS A 216 -0.27 -8.11 -29.45
CA LYS A 216 -0.29 -8.16 -30.90
C LYS A 216 0.89 -7.36 -31.44
N ASN A 217 1.84 -8.02 -32.09
CA ASN A 217 3.08 -7.41 -32.60
C ASN A 217 3.85 -6.58 -31.56
N GLY A 218 3.91 -7.06 -30.31
CA GLY A 218 4.66 -6.44 -29.22
C GLY A 218 3.95 -5.33 -28.46
N VAL A 219 2.72 -4.95 -28.84
CA VAL A 219 1.87 -4.01 -28.08
C VAL A 219 0.70 -4.75 -27.44
N ILE A 220 0.23 -4.29 -26.29
CA ILE A 220 -0.93 -4.84 -25.59
C ILE A 220 -2.19 -4.44 -26.39
N GLU A 221 -2.99 -5.44 -26.76
CA GLU A 221 -4.23 -5.25 -27.52
C GLU A 221 -5.29 -6.25 -27.03
N GLY A 222 -6.32 -5.74 -26.34
CA GLY A 222 -7.42 -6.50 -25.76
C GLY A 222 -7.45 -6.47 -24.22
N THR A 223 -8.18 -7.41 -23.63
CA THR A 223 -8.40 -7.45 -22.18
C THR A 223 -7.26 -8.12 -21.41
N GLN A 224 -6.54 -7.34 -20.61
CA GLN A 224 -5.69 -7.87 -19.55
C GLN A 224 -6.55 -8.39 -18.39
N ILE A 225 -6.18 -9.54 -17.84
CA ILE A 225 -6.89 -10.18 -16.73
C ILE A 225 -5.91 -10.43 -15.59
N THR A 226 -6.25 -9.95 -14.39
CA THR A 226 -5.53 -10.26 -13.15
C THR A 226 -6.36 -11.25 -12.34
N TYR A 227 -5.70 -12.19 -11.66
CA TYR A 227 -6.33 -13.30 -10.95
C TYR A 227 -6.03 -13.24 -9.44
N TYR A 228 -6.97 -13.79 -8.66
CA TYR A 228 -6.73 -14.20 -7.27
C TYR A 228 -5.83 -15.45 -7.22
N PRO A 229 -5.24 -15.77 -6.06
CA PRO A 229 -4.45 -16.99 -5.91
C PRO A 229 -5.22 -18.29 -6.21
N SER A 230 -6.54 -18.28 -6.05
CA SER A 230 -7.43 -19.39 -6.42
C SER A 230 -7.58 -19.59 -7.94
N GLY A 231 -7.13 -18.63 -8.75
CA GLY A 231 -7.36 -18.58 -10.20
C GLY A 231 -8.66 -17.90 -10.61
N ALA A 232 -9.49 -17.44 -9.65
CA ALA A 232 -10.65 -16.61 -9.95
C ALA A 232 -10.21 -15.24 -10.50
N VAL A 233 -11.03 -14.62 -11.35
CA VAL A 233 -10.73 -13.29 -11.92
C VAL A 233 -10.87 -12.22 -10.83
N PHE A 234 -9.83 -11.42 -10.63
CA PHE A 234 -9.84 -10.25 -9.75
C PHE A 234 -10.21 -8.97 -10.52
N MET A 235 -9.62 -8.79 -11.70
CA MET A 235 -9.76 -7.55 -12.48
C MET A 235 -9.73 -7.84 -13.97
N LYS A 236 -10.50 -7.08 -14.73
CA LYS A 236 -10.41 -7.02 -16.20
C LYS A 236 -10.15 -5.58 -16.62
N GLN A 237 -9.11 -5.38 -17.41
CA GLN A 237 -8.68 -4.08 -17.92
C GLN A 237 -8.51 -4.14 -19.44
N GLU A 238 -9.24 -3.28 -20.16
CA GLU A 238 -9.12 -3.20 -21.62
C GLU A 238 -7.93 -2.32 -22.02
N TYR A 239 -7.23 -2.71 -23.08
CA TYR A 239 -6.13 -1.98 -23.70
C TYR A 239 -6.31 -1.93 -25.22
N HIS A 240 -6.01 -0.77 -25.81
CA HIS A 240 -5.86 -0.60 -27.26
C HIS A 240 -4.51 0.02 -27.55
N SER A 241 -3.62 -0.72 -28.21
CA SER A 241 -2.27 -0.29 -28.56
C SER A 241 -1.51 0.31 -27.36
N ASP A 242 -1.38 -0.48 -26.29
CA ASP A 242 -0.80 -0.11 -24.98
C ASP A 242 -1.55 0.97 -24.18
N GLN A 243 -2.60 1.58 -24.74
CA GLN A 243 -3.40 2.57 -24.04
C GLN A 243 -4.49 1.89 -23.20
N ARG A 244 -4.39 2.07 -21.88
CA ARG A 244 -5.34 1.56 -20.90
C ARG A 244 -6.69 2.27 -21.06
N ALA A 245 -7.77 1.52 -21.23
CA ALA A 245 -9.12 2.06 -21.14
C ALA A 245 -9.36 2.67 -19.74
N LYS A 246 -10.07 3.79 -19.73
CA LYS A 246 -10.27 4.60 -18.53
C LYS A 246 -11.22 3.99 -17.50
N ASP A 247 -12.02 3.03 -17.93
CA ASP A 247 -13.01 2.36 -17.10
C ASP A 247 -12.59 0.91 -16.91
N TRP A 248 -12.78 0.38 -15.69
CA TRP A 248 -12.44 -1.00 -15.39
C TRP A 248 -13.30 -1.57 -14.26
N ASN A 249 -13.28 -2.90 -14.16
CA ASN A 249 -14.08 -3.64 -13.20
C ASN A 249 -13.22 -4.56 -12.36
N THR A 250 -13.57 -4.66 -11.08
CA THR A 250 -13.06 -5.70 -10.17
C THR A 250 -14.19 -6.66 -9.78
N TYR A 251 -13.82 -7.85 -9.35
CA TYR A 251 -14.73 -8.95 -9.10
C TYR A 251 -14.45 -9.58 -7.75
N TYR A 252 -15.50 -10.08 -7.10
CA TYR A 252 -15.35 -11.02 -6.00
C TYR A 252 -14.74 -12.33 -6.49
N GLU A 253 -14.11 -13.08 -5.60
CA GLU A 253 -13.59 -14.41 -5.91
C GLU A 253 -14.68 -15.40 -6.37
N SER A 254 -15.94 -15.18 -5.96
CA SER A 254 -17.12 -15.92 -6.44
C SER A 254 -17.58 -15.53 -7.85
N GLY A 255 -16.97 -14.50 -8.47
CA GLY A 255 -17.16 -14.09 -9.86
C GLY A 255 -18.13 -12.92 -10.08
N GLU A 256 -18.90 -12.52 -9.06
CA GLU A 256 -19.78 -11.36 -9.17
C GLU A 256 -18.98 -10.05 -9.16
N ARG A 257 -19.50 -9.01 -9.80
CA ARG A 257 -18.84 -7.70 -9.85
C ARG A 257 -18.73 -7.10 -8.44
N HIS A 258 -17.53 -6.64 -8.08
CA HIS A 258 -17.24 -5.99 -6.80
C HIS A 258 -17.24 -4.46 -6.93
N SER A 259 -16.41 -3.92 -7.83
CA SER A 259 -16.37 -2.49 -8.11
C SER A 259 -16.33 -2.20 -9.61
N GLU A 260 -16.80 -1.02 -9.95
CA GLU A 260 -16.69 -0.39 -11.25
C GLU A 260 -16.08 1.00 -11.06
N TYR A 261 -15.09 1.33 -11.89
CA TYR A 261 -14.40 2.61 -11.86
C TYR A 261 -14.60 3.33 -13.19
N SER A 262 -14.92 4.62 -13.11
CA SER A 262 -15.03 5.50 -14.28
C SER A 262 -14.12 6.72 -14.10
N PHE A 263 -13.27 6.99 -15.08
CA PHE A 263 -12.36 8.14 -15.03
C PHE A 263 -13.11 9.46 -15.23
N LEU A 264 -12.78 10.45 -14.40
CA LEU A 264 -13.24 11.82 -14.51
C LEU A 264 -12.15 12.70 -15.14
N SER A 265 -12.55 13.74 -15.89
CA SER A 265 -11.61 14.61 -16.64
C SER A 265 -10.56 15.32 -15.79
N ASP A 266 -10.76 15.39 -14.48
CA ASP A 266 -9.88 16.02 -13.50
C ASP A 266 -8.97 15.03 -12.75
N ASN A 267 -8.72 13.86 -13.37
CA ASN A 267 -7.82 12.84 -12.84
C ASN A 267 -8.32 12.15 -11.55
N ARG A 268 -9.63 12.20 -11.30
CA ARG A 268 -10.33 11.44 -10.26
C ARG A 268 -11.09 10.26 -10.88
N PHE A 269 -11.63 9.40 -10.03
CA PHE A 269 -12.41 8.23 -10.42
C PHE A 269 -13.73 8.22 -9.66
N TYR A 270 -14.82 7.99 -10.38
CA TYR A 270 -16.09 7.63 -9.78
C TYR A 270 -16.11 6.12 -9.57
N GLU A 271 -16.22 5.67 -8.32
CA GLU A 271 -16.30 4.26 -7.96
C GLU A 271 -17.73 3.90 -7.54
N THR A 272 -18.26 2.84 -8.16
CA THR A 272 -19.45 2.13 -7.67
C THR A 272 -19.04 0.78 -7.11
N GLN A 273 -19.34 0.53 -5.83
CA GLN A 273 -19.18 -0.79 -5.23
C GLN A 273 -20.52 -1.51 -5.15
N TYR A 274 -20.48 -2.83 -5.28
CA TYR A 274 -21.64 -3.71 -5.27
C TYR A 274 -21.54 -4.71 -4.12
N TYR A 275 -22.69 -5.19 -3.65
CA TYR A 275 -22.80 -6.41 -2.85
C TYR A 275 -22.67 -7.63 -3.77
N LYS A 276 -22.40 -8.82 -3.20
CA LYS A 276 -22.43 -10.09 -3.97
C LYS A 276 -23.77 -10.34 -4.67
N SER A 277 -24.87 -9.81 -4.12
CA SER A 277 -26.20 -9.83 -4.76
C SER A 277 -26.31 -8.97 -6.03
N GLY A 278 -25.28 -8.20 -6.38
CA GLY A 278 -25.27 -7.27 -7.51
C GLY A 278 -25.91 -5.90 -7.22
N LYS A 279 -26.47 -5.71 -6.02
CA LYS A 279 -27.03 -4.42 -5.58
C LYS A 279 -25.92 -3.45 -5.22
N VAL A 280 -26.15 -2.17 -5.47
CA VAL A 280 -25.18 -1.12 -5.11
C VAL A 280 -25.00 -1.04 -3.59
N LYS A 281 -23.75 -0.96 -3.18
CA LYS A 281 -23.30 -0.80 -1.80
C LYS A 281 -22.83 0.63 -1.52
N LEU A 282 -22.14 1.25 -2.48
CA LEU A 282 -21.48 2.54 -2.29
C LEU A 282 -21.26 3.25 -3.63
N TYR A 283 -21.46 4.56 -3.65
CA TYR A 283 -20.89 5.47 -4.63
C TYR A 283 -19.90 6.41 -3.94
N ARG A 284 -18.75 6.67 -4.56
CA ARG A 284 -17.80 7.69 -4.10
C ARG A 284 -16.93 8.20 -5.25
N THR A 285 -16.38 9.40 -5.08
CA THR A 285 -15.30 9.88 -5.96
C THR A 285 -13.97 9.81 -5.20
N ILE A 286 -12.95 9.25 -5.83
CA ILE A 286 -11.60 9.10 -5.27
C ILE A 286 -10.54 9.66 -6.22
N ASP A 287 -9.41 10.12 -5.71
CA ASP A 287 -8.24 10.42 -6.54
C ASP A 287 -7.29 9.22 -6.65
N ALA A 288 -6.13 9.42 -7.31
CA ALA A 288 -5.11 8.39 -7.45
C ALA A 288 -4.51 7.91 -6.11
N ASP A 289 -4.56 8.75 -5.07
CA ASP A 289 -4.11 8.44 -3.71
C ASP A 289 -5.22 7.78 -2.86
N GLN A 290 -6.36 7.44 -3.46
CA GLN A 290 -7.56 6.89 -2.80
C GLN A 290 -8.26 7.86 -1.84
N LYS A 291 -7.97 9.17 -1.90
CA LYS A 291 -8.65 10.15 -1.04
C LYS A 291 -10.04 10.44 -1.56
N LEU A 292 -10.99 10.59 -0.65
CA LEU A 292 -12.39 10.90 -0.95
C LEU A 292 -12.57 12.35 -1.35
N HIS A 293 -13.38 12.54 -2.38
CA HIS A 293 -13.82 13.83 -2.88
C HIS A 293 -15.32 13.81 -3.20
N GLY A 294 -15.97 14.95 -3.07
CA GLY A 294 -17.38 15.10 -3.40
C GLY A 294 -18.29 14.20 -2.56
N GLU A 295 -19.41 13.81 -3.16
CA GLU A 295 -20.42 13.04 -2.46
C GLU A 295 -20.05 11.56 -2.34
N LEU A 296 -20.25 11.02 -1.14
CA LEU A 296 -20.22 9.59 -0.84
C LEU A 296 -21.63 9.17 -0.41
N VAL A 297 -22.18 8.13 -1.04
CA VAL A 297 -23.51 7.59 -0.72
C VAL A 297 -23.41 6.08 -0.52
N GLY A 298 -23.72 5.62 0.68
CA GLY A 298 -23.79 4.20 1.02
C GLY A 298 -25.22 3.70 1.06
N PHE A 299 -25.43 2.43 0.74
CA PHE A 299 -26.74 1.77 0.73
C PHE A 299 -26.72 0.50 1.60
N TYR A 300 -27.88 0.13 2.11
CA TYR A 300 -28.13 -1.21 2.63
C TYR A 300 -28.39 -2.18 1.46
N GLU A 301 -28.24 -3.48 1.69
CA GLU A 301 -28.54 -4.50 0.69
C GLU A 301 -30.03 -4.57 0.29
N ASN A 302 -30.92 -3.93 1.06
CA ASN A 302 -32.31 -3.74 0.64
C ASN A 302 -32.50 -2.56 -0.35
N GLY A 303 -31.43 -1.85 -0.71
CA GLY A 303 -31.42 -0.72 -1.66
C GLY A 303 -31.71 0.65 -1.03
N LYS A 304 -32.06 0.72 0.25
CA LYS A 304 -32.29 2.00 0.95
C LYS A 304 -30.95 2.66 1.30
N LYS A 305 -30.92 4.00 1.34
CA LYS A 305 -29.75 4.75 1.79
C LYS A 305 -29.36 4.32 3.19
N LYS A 306 -28.06 4.23 3.42
CA LYS A 306 -27.43 3.95 4.71
C LYS A 306 -26.72 5.18 5.24
N LEU A 307 -26.02 5.89 4.37
CA LEU A 307 -25.30 7.11 4.72
C LEU A 307 -25.06 8.00 3.49
N GLN A 308 -24.85 9.29 3.74
CA GLN A 308 -24.54 10.30 2.74
C GLN A 308 -23.71 11.41 3.37
N GLY A 309 -22.64 11.83 2.69
CA GLY A 309 -21.78 12.93 3.13
C GLY A 309 -20.93 13.50 2.00
N ASN A 310 -20.40 14.70 2.17
CA ASN A 310 -19.54 15.36 1.18
C ASN A 310 -18.11 15.53 1.73
N TYR A 311 -17.12 15.12 0.93
CA TYR A 311 -15.72 15.06 1.33
C TYR A 311 -14.86 15.95 0.43
N SER A 312 -13.79 16.50 0.99
CA SER A 312 -12.74 17.18 0.24
C SER A 312 -11.40 16.74 0.80
N ASN A 313 -10.63 15.95 0.04
CA ASN A 313 -9.38 15.33 0.49
C ASN A 313 -9.56 14.57 1.82
N ASP A 314 -10.53 13.64 1.86
CA ASP A 314 -10.94 12.87 3.06
C ASP A 314 -11.55 13.68 4.20
N VAL A 315 -11.59 15.01 4.11
CA VAL A 315 -12.19 15.86 5.13
C VAL A 315 -13.68 16.02 4.85
N LEU A 316 -14.52 15.45 5.72
CA LEU A 316 -15.96 15.62 5.70
C LEU A 316 -16.33 17.09 5.95
N ASN A 317 -17.15 17.66 5.06
CA ASN A 317 -17.60 19.04 5.15
C ASN A 317 -19.06 19.18 4.67
N GLY A 318 -19.87 19.93 5.41
CA GLY A 318 -21.31 20.04 5.17
C GLY A 318 -22.12 18.94 5.86
N SER A 319 -23.29 18.64 5.30
CA SER A 319 -24.24 17.72 5.93
C SER A 319 -23.80 16.27 5.82
N PHE A 320 -23.97 15.53 6.92
CA PHE A 320 -23.79 14.09 7.00
C PHE A 320 -25.05 13.46 7.58
N THR A 321 -25.65 12.53 6.85
CA THR A 321 -26.88 11.86 7.26
C THR A 321 -26.69 10.35 7.24
N THR A 322 -27.18 9.66 8.26
CA THR A 322 -27.33 8.21 8.29
C THR A 322 -28.81 7.84 8.41
N TRP A 323 -29.16 6.68 7.90
CA TRP A 323 -30.52 6.15 7.94
C TRP A 323 -30.50 4.75 8.54
N HIS A 324 -31.58 4.38 9.20
CA HIS A 324 -31.88 3.00 9.55
C HIS A 324 -32.21 2.19 8.30
N ASP A 325 -32.11 0.86 8.38
CA ASP A 325 -32.45 -0.04 7.27
C ASP A 325 -33.94 0.00 6.88
N ASN A 326 -34.80 0.56 7.72
CA ASN A 326 -36.20 0.86 7.40
C ASN A 326 -36.36 2.12 6.52
N GLY A 327 -35.31 2.92 6.35
CA GLY A 327 -35.28 4.15 5.54
C GLY A 327 -35.58 5.44 6.32
N LYS A 328 -35.84 5.36 7.63
CA LYS A 328 -35.96 6.56 8.49
C LYS A 328 -34.57 7.08 8.85
N ILE A 329 -34.44 8.39 9.03
CA ILE A 329 -33.18 9.01 9.46
C ILE A 329 -32.79 8.43 10.82
N GLU A 330 -31.53 8.05 10.96
CA GLU A 330 -30.92 7.63 12.22
C GLU A 330 -30.18 8.82 12.83
N LYS A 331 -29.33 9.49 12.05
CA LYS A 331 -28.59 10.67 12.49
C LYS A 331 -28.49 11.71 11.39
N GLN A 332 -28.50 12.97 11.78
CA GLN A 332 -28.24 14.10 10.91
C GLN A 332 -27.28 15.05 11.62
N LEU A 333 -26.15 15.33 10.99
CA LEU A 333 -25.10 16.19 11.51
C LEU A 333 -24.62 17.14 10.42
N ASN A 334 -23.94 18.19 10.83
CA ASN A 334 -23.16 19.05 9.94
C ASN A 334 -21.70 19.03 10.41
N PHE A 335 -20.79 19.10 9.45
CA PHE A 335 -19.35 19.11 9.69
C PHE A 335 -18.74 20.36 9.07
N SER A 336 -17.79 20.95 9.78
CA SER A 336 -16.90 21.99 9.28
C SER A 336 -15.47 21.52 9.48
N LYS A 337 -14.69 21.42 8.40
CA LYS A 337 -13.29 20.95 8.42
C LYS A 337 -13.10 19.63 9.19
N GLY A 338 -14.00 18.68 8.99
CA GLY A 338 -13.94 17.35 9.60
C GLY A 338 -14.43 17.28 11.06
N LYS A 339 -14.85 18.39 11.67
CA LYS A 339 -15.43 18.41 13.02
C LYS A 339 -16.91 18.71 12.97
N ALA A 340 -17.69 18.08 13.84
CA ALA A 340 -19.13 18.38 13.95
C ALA A 340 -19.33 19.86 14.31
N ASP A 341 -20.18 20.56 13.58
CA ASP A 341 -20.44 21.99 13.76
C ASP A 341 -21.88 22.32 13.38
N GLY A 342 -22.63 22.90 14.32
CA GLY A 342 -24.07 23.13 14.22
C GLY A 342 -24.94 22.07 14.90
N VAL A 343 -26.23 22.04 14.55
CA VAL A 343 -27.21 21.13 15.16
C VAL A 343 -26.95 19.69 14.67
N ALA A 344 -26.81 18.76 15.61
CA ALA A 344 -26.87 17.33 15.39
C ALA A 344 -28.17 16.77 15.96
N GLN A 345 -28.78 15.82 15.24
CA GLN A 345 -30.01 15.14 15.66
C GLN A 345 -29.84 13.63 15.50
N SER A 346 -30.32 12.88 16.49
CA SER A 346 -30.35 11.41 16.47
C SER A 346 -31.78 10.93 16.73
N PHE A 347 -32.22 9.91 16.00
CA PHE A 347 -33.57 9.35 16.04
C PHE A 347 -33.53 7.83 16.21
N ASP A 348 -34.53 7.28 16.89
CA ASP A 348 -34.66 5.84 17.03
C ASP A 348 -35.24 5.18 15.78
N TYR A 349 -35.40 3.86 15.83
CA TYR A 349 -35.95 3.08 14.73
C TYR A 349 -37.40 3.48 14.36
N ALA A 350 -38.15 4.04 15.31
CA ALA A 350 -39.49 4.56 15.07
C ALA A 350 -39.48 5.97 14.43
N GLY A 351 -38.33 6.65 14.41
CA GLY A 351 -38.17 8.03 13.95
C GLY A 351 -38.43 9.07 15.05
N ILE A 352 -38.45 8.66 16.31
CA ILE A 352 -38.63 9.56 17.45
C ILE A 352 -37.27 10.15 17.82
N LEU A 353 -37.23 11.46 18.02
CA LEU A 353 -36.03 12.19 18.43
C LEU A 353 -35.50 11.64 19.76
N ILE A 354 -34.25 11.16 19.74
CA ILE A 354 -33.50 10.73 20.93
C ILE A 354 -32.67 11.89 21.46
N GLU A 355 -32.01 12.60 20.56
CA GLU A 355 -31.03 13.61 20.92
C GLU A 355 -31.07 14.75 19.92
N ARG A 356 -31.01 15.99 20.43
CA ARG A 356 -30.71 17.18 19.63
C ARG A 356 -29.63 17.95 20.36
N THR A 357 -28.45 18.04 19.78
CA THR A 357 -27.26 18.62 20.42
C THR A 357 -26.61 19.64 19.50
N MET A 358 -26.16 20.76 20.05
CA MET A 358 -25.35 21.71 19.29
C MET A 358 -23.88 21.32 19.41
N TYR A 359 -23.16 21.41 18.30
CA TYR A 359 -21.72 21.25 18.26
C TYR A 359 -21.05 22.54 17.79
N THR A 360 -19.88 22.83 18.34
CA THR A 360 -18.98 23.89 17.87
C THR A 360 -17.58 23.31 17.82
N GLU A 361 -16.97 23.27 16.63
CA GLU A 361 -15.62 22.72 16.43
C GLU A 361 -15.44 21.31 17.05
N GLY A 362 -16.45 20.44 16.90
CA GLY A 362 -16.47 19.07 17.39
C GLY A 362 -16.83 18.91 18.87
N THR A 363 -17.06 20.00 19.58
CA THR A 363 -17.37 20.00 21.01
C THR A 363 -18.86 20.23 21.23
N ARG A 364 -19.51 19.46 22.13
CA ARG A 364 -20.91 19.71 22.51
C ARG A 364 -21.03 21.06 23.21
N THR A 365 -21.97 21.87 22.77
CA THR A 365 -22.22 23.21 23.30
C THR A 365 -23.72 23.44 23.44
N GLY A 366 -24.09 24.41 24.27
CA GLY A 366 -25.43 24.99 24.27
C GLY A 366 -26.54 24.07 24.76
N LEU A 367 -27.77 24.52 24.51
CA LEU A 367 -28.97 23.82 24.91
C LEU A 367 -29.23 22.60 24.03
N SER A 368 -29.22 21.43 24.68
CA SER A 368 -29.38 20.13 24.04
C SER A 368 -30.55 19.35 24.67
N TYR A 369 -31.30 18.62 23.87
CA TYR A 369 -32.31 17.67 24.34
C TYR A 369 -31.72 16.27 24.34
N VAL A 370 -31.89 15.54 25.45
CA VAL A 370 -31.36 14.17 25.57
C VAL A 370 -32.42 13.29 26.23
N ARG A 371 -32.97 12.36 25.46
CA ARG A 371 -34.02 11.44 25.91
C ARG A 371 -33.56 10.54 27.07
N GLU A 372 -32.30 10.11 27.04
CA GLU A 372 -31.69 9.25 28.07
C GLU A 372 -31.51 9.93 29.43
N LEU A 373 -31.59 11.27 29.49
CA LEU A 373 -31.61 12.02 30.74
C LEU A 373 -33.05 12.15 31.28
N ASP A 374 -33.83 11.06 31.33
CA ASP A 374 -35.25 11.07 31.72
C ASP A 374 -36.08 12.13 30.97
N ASN A 375 -35.86 12.24 29.65
CA ASN A 375 -36.47 13.26 28.79
C ASN A 375 -36.13 14.72 29.18
N ALA A 376 -34.97 14.97 29.79
CA ALA A 376 -34.52 16.31 30.18
C ALA A 376 -33.79 17.07 29.06
N TRP A 377 -33.66 18.39 29.29
CA TRP A 377 -32.73 19.23 28.55
C TRP A 377 -31.42 19.32 29.32
N GLY A 378 -30.28 19.28 28.63
CA GLY A 378 -28.97 19.53 29.19
C GLY A 378 -28.39 20.81 28.58
N PHE A 379 -27.80 21.67 29.39
CA PHE A 379 -26.99 22.77 28.88
C PHE A 379 -25.51 22.38 28.93
N TYR A 380 -24.89 22.25 27.76
CA TYR A 380 -23.48 21.91 27.62
C TYR A 380 -22.62 23.18 27.52
N SER A 381 -21.55 23.22 28.28
CA SER A 381 -20.56 24.29 28.28
C SER A 381 -19.19 23.66 28.04
N ASN A 382 -18.55 24.03 26.93
CA ASN A 382 -17.20 23.55 26.59
C ASN A 382 -17.08 22.02 26.67
N GLY A 383 -18.06 21.30 26.11
CA GLY A 383 -18.07 19.84 26.01
C GLY A 383 -18.65 19.10 27.22
N ASN A 384 -18.78 19.77 28.37
CA ASN A 384 -19.26 19.15 29.60
C ASN A 384 -20.66 19.64 29.95
N ILE A 385 -21.43 18.83 30.66
CA ILE A 385 -22.76 19.23 31.12
C ILE A 385 -22.64 20.25 32.26
N ALA A 386 -23.15 21.47 32.05
CA ALA A 386 -23.08 22.53 33.05
C ALA A 386 -24.30 22.51 33.98
N THR A 387 -25.47 22.22 33.43
CA THR A 387 -26.70 22.06 34.20
C THR A 387 -27.71 21.15 33.48
N VAL A 388 -28.47 20.39 34.27
CA VAL A 388 -29.57 19.55 33.79
C VAL A 388 -30.89 20.27 34.10
N LEU A 389 -31.70 20.42 33.06
CA LEU A 389 -33.00 21.07 33.03
C LEU A 389 -34.05 19.96 32.85
N SER A 390 -34.27 19.17 33.88
CA SER A 390 -35.35 18.18 33.90
C SER A 390 -36.72 18.90 34.05
N ASN A 391 -37.88 18.23 33.97
CA ASN A 391 -39.25 18.82 34.12
C ASN A 391 -39.43 20.21 33.45
N ALA A 392 -38.75 20.45 32.33
CA ALA A 392 -38.59 21.78 31.77
C ALA A 392 -39.60 22.00 30.64
N THR A 393 -40.09 23.22 30.52
CA THR A 393 -40.97 23.63 29.42
C THR A 393 -40.16 24.40 28.40
N LYS A 394 -40.32 24.05 27.12
CA LYS A 394 -39.67 24.75 26.01
C LYS A 394 -40.61 25.78 25.38
N HIS A 395 -40.13 27.01 25.23
CA HIS A 395 -40.80 28.12 24.54
C HIS A 395 -39.86 28.69 23.48
N GLY A 396 -40.07 28.32 22.21
CA GLY A 396 -39.14 28.68 21.13
C GLY A 396 -37.74 28.08 21.38
N ASN A 397 -36.71 28.92 21.42
CA ASN A 397 -35.33 28.49 21.71
C ASN A 397 -34.99 28.52 23.21
N THR A 398 -35.92 28.95 24.06
CA THR A 398 -35.70 29.03 25.50
C THR A 398 -36.29 27.81 26.18
N VAL A 399 -35.51 27.18 27.06
CA VAL A 399 -35.97 26.13 27.97
C VAL A 399 -35.92 26.66 29.39
N VAL A 400 -37.03 26.45 30.07
CA VAL A 400 -37.25 26.92 31.43
C VAL A 400 -37.53 25.72 32.30
N SER A 401 -36.71 25.55 33.34
CA SER A 401 -36.80 24.46 34.29
C SER A 401 -36.97 25.02 35.70
N SER A 402 -37.89 24.44 36.45
CA SER A 402 -38.05 24.69 37.88
C SER A 402 -37.91 23.37 38.62
N TRP A 403 -36.80 23.13 39.30
CA TRP A 403 -36.60 21.92 40.13
C TRP A 403 -36.57 22.29 41.59
N ARG A 404 -37.13 21.39 42.41
CA ARG A 404 -37.24 21.49 43.87
C ARG A 404 -37.45 22.93 44.30
N GLU A 405 -38.72 23.34 44.36
CA GLU A 405 -39.20 24.52 45.07
C GLU A 405 -38.19 25.69 44.96
N GLY A 406 -38.24 26.55 43.93
CA GLY A 406 -37.48 27.82 43.91
C GLY A 406 -36.09 27.86 43.25
N MET A 407 -35.51 26.75 42.80
CA MET A 407 -34.40 26.82 41.84
C MET A 407 -34.94 26.92 40.41
N THR A 408 -34.56 27.97 39.69
CA THR A 408 -35.03 28.20 38.32
C THR A 408 -33.85 28.29 37.38
N ALA A 409 -33.87 27.50 36.33
CA ALA A 409 -32.87 27.58 35.28
C ALA A 409 -33.52 27.94 33.95
N VAL A 410 -32.97 28.96 33.30
CA VAL A 410 -33.40 29.44 31.98
C VAL A 410 -32.21 29.33 31.05
N ALA A 411 -32.38 28.62 29.94
CA ALA A 411 -31.35 28.48 28.93
C ALA A 411 -31.89 28.83 27.54
N ASP A 412 -31.10 29.55 26.75
CA ASP A 412 -31.23 29.65 25.30
C ASP A 412 -30.12 28.81 24.63
N ASP A 413 -29.97 28.91 23.30
CA ASP A 413 -28.97 28.14 22.57
C ASP A 413 -27.52 28.36 23.07
N ASN A 414 -27.21 29.52 23.65
CA ASN A 414 -25.84 29.94 23.99
C ASN A 414 -25.60 30.30 25.47
N HIS A 415 -26.64 30.57 26.24
CA HIS A 415 -26.53 31.02 27.62
C HIS A 415 -27.48 30.26 28.52
N ALA A 416 -27.05 30.02 29.75
CA ALA A 416 -27.93 29.56 30.81
C ALA A 416 -27.73 30.39 32.07
N ILE A 417 -28.81 30.64 32.78
CA ILE A 417 -28.79 31.20 34.13
C ILE A 417 -29.48 30.22 35.07
N ASN A 418 -28.84 29.90 36.19
CA ASN A 418 -29.47 29.20 37.31
C ASN A 418 -29.67 30.18 38.46
N VAL A 419 -30.88 30.22 39.02
CA VAL A 419 -31.22 31.02 40.18
C VAL A 419 -31.44 30.08 41.35
N SER A 420 -30.73 30.32 42.45
CA SER A 420 -30.79 29.49 43.65
C SER A 420 -30.90 30.33 44.92
N ILE A 421 -31.45 29.74 45.99
CA ILE A 421 -31.60 30.38 47.30
C ILE A 421 -30.67 29.65 48.27
N SER A 422 -29.79 30.36 48.97
CA SER A 422 -28.94 29.76 50.00
C SER A 422 -29.59 29.77 51.38
N SER A 423 -29.13 28.84 52.23
CA SER A 423 -29.32 28.87 53.68
C SER A 423 -27.95 29.10 54.35
N SER A 424 -27.79 30.19 55.11
CA SER A 424 -26.57 30.43 55.92
C SER A 424 -26.71 29.89 57.34
N GLN A 425 -25.59 29.53 57.98
CA GLN A 425 -25.54 29.12 59.40
C GLN A 425 -25.99 30.23 60.39
N GLY A 426 -26.22 31.46 59.92
CA GLY A 426 -26.72 32.60 60.71
C GLY A 426 -28.16 33.00 60.41
N GLY A 427 -28.91 32.21 59.64
CA GLY A 427 -30.33 32.42 59.36
C GLY A 427 -30.67 33.45 58.27
N SER A 428 -29.68 34.05 57.59
CA SER A 428 -29.94 34.91 56.42
C SER A 428 -29.96 34.10 55.12
N GLN A 429 -30.94 34.38 54.27
CA GLN A 429 -31.14 33.76 52.97
C GLN A 429 -30.77 34.74 51.86
N GLU A 430 -30.15 34.25 50.79
CA GLU A 430 -29.73 35.08 49.67
C GLU A 430 -30.05 34.42 48.34
N VAL A 431 -30.36 35.24 47.32
CA VAL A 431 -30.60 34.79 45.95
C VAL A 431 -29.30 34.87 45.16
N TYR A 432 -28.87 33.73 44.63
CA TYR A 432 -27.69 33.60 43.78
C TYR A 432 -28.09 33.45 42.33
N PHE A 433 -27.30 34.02 41.43
CA PHE A 433 -27.43 33.82 40.00
C PHE A 433 -26.14 33.21 39.45
N SER A 434 -26.25 32.10 38.74
CA SER A 434 -25.13 31.39 38.11
C SER A 434 -25.25 31.50 36.59
N LEU A 435 -24.35 32.23 35.94
CA LEU A 435 -24.36 32.49 34.50
C LEU A 435 -23.33 31.61 33.77
N TYR A 436 -23.82 30.85 32.78
CA TYR A 436 -23.06 29.95 31.92
C TYR A 436 -23.06 30.42 30.45
N ASN A 437 -22.06 30.01 29.69
CA ASN A 437 -21.98 30.21 28.24
C ASN A 437 -21.62 28.90 27.54
N ALA A 438 -22.22 28.65 26.38
CA ALA A 438 -22.12 27.41 25.63
C ALA A 438 -20.72 27.12 25.07
N SER A 439 -20.10 28.13 24.47
CA SER A 439 -18.88 27.96 23.67
C SER A 439 -17.59 28.15 24.45
N ARG A 440 -17.68 28.73 25.65
CA ARG A 440 -16.52 29.00 26.50
C ARG A 440 -16.91 29.07 27.96
N ASN A 441 -15.94 28.77 28.82
CA ASN A 441 -16.04 29.20 30.21
C ASN A 441 -16.12 30.73 30.27
N VAL A 442 -17.05 31.27 31.07
CA VAL A 442 -17.19 32.73 31.23
C VAL A 442 -16.07 33.32 32.10
N CYS A 443 -15.33 32.47 32.80
CA CYS A 443 -14.14 32.79 33.59
C CYS A 443 -13.17 31.60 33.60
N SER A 444 -11.96 31.73 34.13
CA SER A 444 -10.90 30.71 33.97
C SER A 444 -10.36 30.09 35.26
N VAL A 445 -10.53 30.73 36.42
CA VAL A 445 -10.01 30.27 37.72
C VAL A 445 -10.96 30.68 38.83
N GLU A 446 -11.17 29.82 39.82
CA GLU A 446 -11.98 30.16 41.00
C GLU A 446 -11.47 31.43 41.68
N SER A 447 -12.38 32.36 41.95
CA SER A 447 -11.98 33.63 42.53
C SER A 447 -11.72 33.46 44.03
N LYS A 448 -10.57 33.93 44.48
CA LYS A 448 -10.25 34.03 45.92
C LYS A 448 -11.05 35.12 46.63
N THR A 449 -11.39 36.19 45.90
CA THR A 449 -12.17 37.33 46.40
C THR A 449 -13.23 37.73 45.38
N PRO A 450 -14.49 38.03 45.80
CA PRO A 450 -15.51 38.51 44.89
C PRO A 450 -15.25 39.94 44.38
N GLU A 451 -15.59 40.19 43.11
CA GLU A 451 -15.53 41.50 42.45
C GLU A 451 -16.88 42.23 42.57
N GLN A 452 -16.88 43.56 42.67
CA GLN A 452 -18.12 44.35 42.60
C GLN A 452 -18.58 44.52 41.15
N LYS A 453 -19.85 44.20 40.89
CA LYS A 453 -20.52 44.42 39.61
C LYS A 453 -21.89 45.06 39.80
N VAL A 454 -22.46 45.54 38.69
CA VAL A 454 -23.84 45.99 38.64
C VAL A 454 -24.63 44.99 37.82
N ILE A 455 -25.69 44.45 38.40
CA ILE A 455 -26.67 43.60 37.74
C ILE A 455 -28.00 44.34 37.64
N LYS A 456 -28.86 43.99 36.67
CA LYS A 456 -30.22 44.55 36.60
C LYS A 456 -31.23 43.49 36.99
N VAL A 457 -32.07 43.81 37.98
CA VAL A 457 -33.17 42.94 38.43
C VAL A 457 -34.47 43.75 38.31
N GLY A 458 -35.38 43.29 37.46
CA GLY A 458 -36.54 44.08 37.05
C GLY A 458 -36.11 45.41 36.43
N ASN A 459 -36.48 46.51 37.07
CA ASN A 459 -36.18 47.87 36.59
C ASN A 459 -35.02 48.54 37.35
N GLN A 460 -34.40 47.88 38.33
CA GLN A 460 -33.38 48.48 39.16
C GLN A 460 -31.99 47.87 38.95
N ASN A 461 -30.98 48.75 38.97
CA ASN A 461 -29.58 48.37 39.01
C ASN A 461 -29.17 48.04 40.45
N ILE A 462 -28.60 46.87 40.67
CA ILE A 462 -28.23 46.34 41.97
C ILE A 462 -26.71 46.14 42.01
N LYS A 463 -26.06 46.68 43.05
CA LYS A 463 -24.66 46.35 43.35
C LYS A 463 -24.60 44.89 43.81
N ALA A 464 -23.82 44.09 43.12
CA ALA A 464 -23.66 42.66 43.36
C ALA A 464 -22.19 42.30 43.52
N LEU A 465 -21.92 41.25 44.29
CA LEU A 465 -20.64 40.56 44.29
C LEU A 465 -20.67 39.47 43.22
N ARG A 466 -19.63 39.41 42.39
CA ARG A 466 -19.44 38.42 41.34
C ARG A 466 -18.17 37.61 41.62
N TRP A 467 -18.23 36.29 41.49
CA TRP A 467 -17.03 35.44 41.52
C TRP A 467 -17.11 34.31 40.51
N CYS A 468 -15.95 33.80 40.13
CA CYS A 468 -15.83 32.61 39.30
C CYS A 468 -15.90 31.35 40.18
N HIS A 469 -16.68 30.36 39.74
CA HIS A 469 -16.88 29.10 40.45
C HIS A 469 -16.78 27.92 39.47
N LYS A 470 -16.29 26.77 39.94
CA LYS A 470 -16.18 25.54 39.15
C LYS A 470 -17.36 24.59 39.44
N VAL A 471 -17.93 23.96 38.41
CA VAL A 471 -18.99 22.95 38.60
C VAL A 471 -18.38 21.62 39.06
N GLY A 472 -18.38 21.33 40.35
CA GLY A 472 -17.92 20.02 40.87
C GLY A 472 -16.55 19.60 40.34
N SER A 473 -16.46 18.37 39.81
CA SER A 473 -15.24 17.85 39.14
C SER A 473 -15.09 18.31 37.68
N GLU A 474 -16.12 18.89 37.08
CA GLU A 474 -16.14 19.26 35.66
C GLU A 474 -15.31 20.53 35.41
N ASN A 475 -14.63 20.62 34.26
CA ASN A 475 -13.86 21.81 33.88
C ASN A 475 -14.74 22.95 33.30
N VAL A 476 -15.91 23.14 33.92
CA VAL A 476 -16.86 24.20 33.60
C VAL A 476 -16.76 25.30 34.66
N TYR A 477 -16.45 26.51 34.21
CA TYR A 477 -16.31 27.68 35.07
C TYR A 477 -17.36 28.74 34.72
N TYR A 478 -18.07 29.20 35.73
CA TYR A 478 -19.21 30.09 35.59
C TYR A 478 -19.16 31.26 36.57
N TYR A 479 -19.90 32.32 36.26
CA TYR A 479 -20.02 33.45 37.17
C TYR A 479 -21.17 33.25 38.13
N ASN A 480 -20.91 33.37 39.42
CA ASN A 480 -21.93 33.53 40.43
C ASN A 480 -22.09 35.00 40.81
N TYR A 481 -23.33 35.40 41.10
CA TYR A 481 -23.69 36.74 41.56
C TYR A 481 -24.55 36.66 42.80
N VAL A 482 -24.35 37.59 43.73
CA VAL A 482 -25.25 37.84 44.87
C VAL A 482 -25.33 39.33 45.14
N ALA A 483 -26.49 39.85 45.57
CA ALA A 483 -26.62 41.26 45.91
C ALA A 483 -25.69 41.63 47.08
N GLN A 484 -24.94 42.73 46.96
CA GLN A 484 -23.91 43.11 47.93
C GLN A 484 -24.49 43.81 49.15
N THR A 485 -25.39 44.78 48.94
CA THR A 485 -25.90 45.65 50.00
C THR A 485 -27.16 45.07 50.63
N PRO A 486 -27.45 45.35 51.92
CA PRO A 486 -28.70 44.93 52.56
C PRO A 486 -29.95 45.40 51.80
N SER A 487 -29.92 46.65 51.30
CA SER A 487 -31.00 47.20 50.46
C SER A 487 -31.15 46.46 49.12
N GLY A 488 -30.03 46.05 48.50
CA GLY A 488 -30.03 45.26 47.27
C GLY A 488 -30.57 43.86 47.50
N LYS A 489 -30.13 43.18 48.57
CA LYS A 489 -30.63 41.84 48.96
C LYS A 489 -32.15 41.87 49.20
N SER A 490 -32.63 42.82 50.01
CA SER A 490 -34.06 43.01 50.28
C SER A 490 -34.85 43.37 49.01
N TYR A 491 -34.29 44.18 48.12
CA TYR A 491 -34.93 44.51 46.85
C TYR A 491 -35.09 43.27 45.96
N VAL A 492 -34.03 42.47 45.79
CA VAL A 492 -34.08 41.24 44.98
C VAL A 492 -35.15 40.31 45.53
N GLU A 493 -35.13 40.01 46.83
CA GLU A 493 -36.14 39.19 47.50
C GLU A 493 -37.58 39.70 47.25
N LYS A 494 -37.85 40.97 47.58
CA LYS A 494 -39.18 41.56 47.44
C LYS A 494 -39.66 41.55 46.00
N THR A 495 -38.76 41.82 45.06
CA THR A 495 -39.08 41.85 43.62
C THR A 495 -39.46 40.45 43.12
N PHE A 496 -38.74 39.41 43.54
CA PHE A 496 -39.11 38.02 43.23
C PHE A 496 -40.45 37.63 43.87
N LYS A 497 -40.74 38.04 45.12
CA LYS A 497 -42.03 37.78 45.80
C LYS A 497 -43.21 38.53 45.17
N ALA A 498 -42.98 39.73 44.64
CA ALA A 498 -44.03 40.61 44.12
C ALA A 498 -44.34 40.42 42.63
N THR A 499 -43.39 39.89 41.86
CA THR A 499 -43.58 39.70 40.41
C THR A 499 -44.40 38.45 40.15
N SER A 500 -45.50 38.57 39.39
CA SER A 500 -46.23 37.43 38.85
C SER A 500 -45.71 37.06 37.46
N GLY A 501 -45.55 35.76 37.19
CA GLY A 501 -45.06 35.28 35.90
C GLY A 501 -43.53 35.28 35.82
N SER A 502 -42.94 36.27 35.13
CA SER A 502 -41.52 36.28 34.77
C SER A 502 -40.82 37.59 35.15
N LEU A 503 -39.73 37.51 35.90
CA LEU A 503 -38.87 38.61 36.30
C LEU A 503 -37.65 38.69 35.38
N LYS A 504 -37.44 39.85 34.76
CA LYS A 504 -36.26 40.10 33.93
C LYS A 504 -35.01 40.28 34.79
N VAL A 505 -33.95 39.52 34.50
CA VAL A 505 -32.64 39.63 35.13
C VAL A 505 -31.58 39.78 34.04
N THR A 506 -30.76 40.82 34.12
CA THR A 506 -29.67 41.07 33.16
C THR A 506 -28.31 40.91 33.83
N LEU A 507 -27.48 40.02 33.30
CA LEU A 507 -26.10 39.75 33.72
C LEU A 507 -25.18 39.79 32.49
N GLU A 508 -24.06 40.50 32.55
CA GLU A 508 -23.09 40.60 31.43
C GLU A 508 -23.75 40.95 30.07
N GLY A 509 -24.76 41.82 30.10
CA GLY A 509 -25.52 42.23 28.91
C GLY A 509 -26.58 41.23 28.43
N GLN A 510 -26.63 40.02 29.00
CA GLN A 510 -27.62 38.98 28.68
C GLN A 510 -28.84 39.12 29.57
N THR A 511 -30.05 39.14 28.99
CA THR A 511 -31.31 39.30 29.73
C THR A 511 -32.13 38.02 29.71
N PHE A 512 -32.48 37.53 30.90
CA PHE A 512 -33.25 36.31 31.10
C PHE A 512 -34.59 36.65 31.75
N GLY A 513 -35.68 36.03 31.28
CA GLY A 513 -36.97 36.08 31.95
C GLY A 513 -37.09 34.91 32.93
N ILE A 514 -36.85 35.16 34.22
CA ILE A 514 -36.87 34.14 35.27
C ILE A 514 -38.29 33.96 35.80
N PRO A 515 -38.92 32.77 35.68
CA PRO A 515 -40.16 32.48 36.37
C PRO A 515 -40.05 32.72 37.88
N THR A 516 -41.06 33.37 38.45
CA THR A 516 -41.13 33.63 39.91
C THR A 516 -42.11 32.73 40.64
N ASN A 517 -42.87 31.90 39.90
CA ASN A 517 -43.84 30.98 40.48
C ASN A 517 -43.18 30.00 41.45
N GLY A 518 -43.70 29.91 42.68
CA GLY A 518 -43.15 29.05 43.73
C GLY A 518 -41.96 29.65 44.49
N PHE A 519 -41.43 30.82 44.10
CA PHE A 519 -40.32 31.47 44.80
C PHE A 519 -40.64 31.71 46.29
N THR A 520 -41.78 32.31 46.61
CA THR A 520 -42.18 32.59 48.01
C THR A 520 -42.28 31.32 48.85
N LYS A 521 -42.80 30.23 48.28
CA LYS A 521 -42.88 28.94 48.96
C LYS A 521 -41.48 28.47 49.34
N GLN A 522 -40.53 28.54 48.42
CA GLN A 522 -39.17 28.12 48.71
C GLN A 522 -38.43 29.06 49.63
N TRP A 523 -38.57 30.37 49.45
CA TRP A 523 -37.97 31.32 50.37
C TRP A 523 -38.36 30.96 51.80
N ASN A 524 -39.60 30.56 52.03
CA ASN A 524 -40.03 30.06 53.33
C ASN A 524 -39.45 28.66 53.66
N SER A 525 -39.42 27.71 52.72
CA SER A 525 -38.85 26.35 52.94
C SER A 525 -37.34 26.37 53.23
N ALA A 526 -36.57 27.20 52.54
CA ALA A 526 -35.13 27.38 52.73
C ALA A 526 -34.80 28.14 54.04
N GLY A 527 -35.83 28.63 54.74
CA GLY A 527 -35.74 29.47 55.93
C GLY A 527 -36.58 28.93 57.09
N GLY A 528 -37.12 27.72 56.96
CA GLY A 528 -37.67 26.99 58.09
C GLY A 528 -36.53 26.73 59.07
N ASN A 529 -36.78 26.98 60.36
CA ASN A 529 -35.85 26.70 61.45
C ASN A 529 -35.14 25.36 61.24
N ALA A 530 -33.91 25.39 60.75
CA ALA A 530 -32.92 24.39 61.10
C ALA A 530 -32.56 24.68 62.56
N LEU A 531 -33.29 24.05 63.47
CA LEU A 531 -32.70 23.61 64.73
C LEU A 531 -31.85 22.38 64.45
#